data_AF-A0A498LT54-F1
#
_entry.id   AF-A0A498LT54-F1
#
_cell.length_a   1.000
_cell.length_b   1.000
_cell.length_c   1.000
_cell.angle_alpha   90.00
_cell.angle_beta   90.00
_cell.angle_gamma   90.00
#
_symmetry.space_group_name_H-M   'P 1'
#
loop_
_entity.id
_entity.type
_entity.pdbx_description
1 polymer ?
#
loop_
_entity_poly.entity_id
_entity_poly.type
_entity_poly.pdbx_seq_one_letter_code
_entity_poly.pdbx_strand_id
1 'polypeptide(L)'
;MNYKELVNEVTRLLDEFQEDKQCIDSFTQDTAKDLKSLSSADQKFIIDTLYGCVTHKKLLDVVVNIFYNHHGKKIFRVDRNLFIVVCYLAMFCLDDLGLEHFSRIIKSLDISKMHKVPATTHRSPKEPEILDESKQRNRQKSLQILNEANSQQFRCANPQKSEKTQSVISQILQSRDAELQFDKLYTSGSPATQKTNSLPVRLNTTAILREGALYNRQLEEEIQRLERLSQGASEPSAFLQWQKEMKEKDLQEELAELERRRLEGRISHEEAVLARERVLERNHHKAQQTKEETAELMRRYAEKRLKEEKEMRELVEQVADGHKNSKAAKAKLQEIKQRIVKEVSEQSRELLSQALEEAQAELTRKMELIRQIRALESVPLVRQKFVDDTETAGHDLLCEMSLAELRERLALLRESEQCELEDRRQRIFQEKQLKEQLLLEQLDNIALRRNLAEQAALRSQEEKRIRSELREAVSRDERVLALQKTLEQKQQERQKRKSEKNSMKKSEQVLPLTVKTSLNKKVRID
;
A
#
# COMPACT_ATOMS: atom_id res chain seq x y z
N MET A 1 -50.47 -35.52 -8.63
CA MET A 1 -49.60 -34.33 -8.85
C MET A 1 -48.29 -34.79 -9.48
N ASN A 2 -47.52 -33.86 -10.04
CA ASN A 2 -46.11 -34.07 -10.35
C ASN A 2 -45.29 -34.01 -9.03
N TYR A 3 -44.17 -34.74 -8.94
CA TYR A 3 -43.34 -34.76 -7.71
C TYR A 3 -42.85 -33.37 -7.31
N LYS A 4 -42.57 -32.51 -8.30
CA LYS A 4 -42.27 -31.09 -8.12
C LYS A 4 -43.36 -30.33 -7.36
N GLU A 5 -44.63 -30.60 -7.65
CA GLU A 5 -45.78 -29.94 -7.04
C GLU A 5 -45.99 -30.45 -5.61
N LEU A 6 -45.84 -31.76 -5.37
CA LEU A 6 -45.89 -32.34 -4.02
C LEU A 6 -44.83 -31.74 -3.10
N VAL A 7 -43.57 -31.68 -3.55
CA VAL A 7 -42.47 -31.12 -2.75
C VAL A 7 -42.60 -29.61 -2.56
N ASN A 8 -43.10 -28.88 -3.56
CA ASN A 8 -43.40 -27.44 -3.42
C ASN A 8 -44.52 -27.21 -2.38
N GLU A 9 -45.56 -28.04 -2.35
CA GLU A 9 -46.67 -27.90 -1.40
C GLU A 9 -46.21 -28.21 0.04
N VAL A 10 -45.42 -29.27 0.24
CA VAL A 10 -44.76 -29.51 1.55
C VAL A 10 -43.88 -28.33 1.95
N THR A 11 -43.13 -27.74 1.00
CA THR A 11 -42.29 -26.56 1.27
C THR A 11 -43.14 -25.36 1.70
N ARG A 12 -44.26 -25.09 1.01
CA ARG A 12 -45.19 -23.99 1.35
C ARG A 12 -45.82 -24.17 2.73
N LEU A 13 -46.22 -25.39 3.07
CA LEU A 13 -46.78 -25.70 4.39
C LEU A 13 -45.73 -25.61 5.51
N LEU A 14 -44.45 -25.85 5.21
CA LEU A 14 -43.32 -25.59 6.14
C LEU A 14 -42.97 -24.09 6.27
N ASP A 15 -43.25 -23.27 5.26
CA ASP A 15 -43.18 -21.80 5.35
C ASP A 15 -44.34 -21.21 6.17
N GLU A 16 -45.52 -21.85 6.11
CA GLU A 16 -46.74 -21.45 6.83
C GLU A 16 -46.75 -21.90 8.31
N PHE A 17 -46.09 -23.02 8.65
CA PHE A 17 -46.10 -23.60 10.00
C PHE A 17 -45.31 -22.77 11.04
N GLN A 18 -45.94 -22.45 12.17
CA GLN A 18 -45.32 -21.67 13.25
C GLN A 18 -45.36 -22.43 14.59
N GLU A 19 -44.18 -22.92 15.00
CA GLU A 19 -43.97 -23.77 16.19
C GLU A 19 -44.49 -23.13 17.50
N ASP A 20 -44.42 -21.80 17.62
CA ASP A 20 -44.89 -21.07 18.81
C ASP A 20 -46.43 -20.98 18.92
N LYS A 21 -47.19 -21.44 17.90
CA LYS A 21 -48.63 -21.17 17.78
C LYS A 21 -49.51 -22.38 17.46
N GLN A 22 -48.97 -23.42 16.83
CA GLN A 22 -49.76 -24.55 16.34
C GLN A 22 -49.08 -25.88 16.69
N CYS A 23 -49.86 -26.84 17.21
CA CYS A 23 -49.37 -28.21 17.34
C CYS A 23 -49.30 -28.87 15.95
N ILE A 24 -48.29 -29.72 15.76
CA ILE A 24 -48.09 -30.48 14.52
C ILE A 24 -49.31 -31.37 14.20
N ASP A 25 -49.95 -31.96 15.21
CA ASP A 25 -51.10 -32.85 15.03
C ASP A 25 -52.37 -32.09 14.62
N SER A 26 -52.56 -30.86 15.12
CA SER A 26 -53.66 -30.01 14.67
C SER A 26 -53.41 -29.46 13.27
N PHE A 27 -52.18 -29.01 12.98
CA PHE A 27 -51.81 -28.47 11.68
C PHE A 27 -51.91 -29.52 10.56
N THR A 28 -51.43 -30.75 10.81
CA THR A 28 -51.58 -31.87 9.85
C THR A 28 -53.03 -32.31 9.68
N GLN A 29 -53.87 -32.24 10.71
CA GLN A 29 -55.31 -32.51 10.58
C GLN A 29 -56.05 -31.41 9.80
N ASP A 30 -55.66 -30.14 9.93
CA ASP A 30 -56.28 -29.03 9.21
C ASP A 30 -55.83 -29.01 7.74
N THR A 31 -54.53 -29.16 7.45
CA THR A 31 -54.07 -29.32 6.06
C THR A 31 -54.66 -30.57 5.41
N ALA A 32 -54.89 -31.67 6.15
CA ALA A 32 -55.62 -32.83 5.65
C ALA A 32 -57.11 -32.56 5.33
N LYS A 33 -57.72 -31.50 5.87
CA LYS A 33 -59.08 -31.07 5.52
C LYS A 33 -59.11 -30.22 4.24
N ASP A 34 -58.04 -29.45 3.99
CA ASP A 34 -57.91 -28.57 2.83
C ASP A 34 -57.43 -29.34 1.58
N LEU A 35 -56.52 -30.31 1.76
CA LEU A 35 -55.97 -31.17 0.70
C LEU A 35 -56.94 -32.25 0.17
N LYS A 36 -58.24 -32.21 0.54
CA LYS A 36 -59.26 -33.22 0.17
C LYS A 36 -59.52 -33.40 -1.33
N SER A 37 -59.01 -32.51 -2.19
CA SER A 37 -59.11 -32.60 -3.64
C SER A 37 -58.04 -33.48 -4.30
N LEU A 38 -57.09 -34.02 -3.52
CA LEU A 38 -55.96 -34.80 -4.00
C LEU A 38 -56.17 -36.31 -3.92
N SER A 39 -55.28 -37.06 -4.59
CA SER A 39 -55.16 -38.51 -4.42
C SER A 39 -54.77 -38.84 -2.97
N SER A 40 -55.33 -39.92 -2.41
CA SER A 40 -55.02 -40.35 -1.04
C SER A 40 -53.54 -40.71 -0.83
N ALA A 41 -52.85 -41.17 -1.87
CA ALA A 41 -51.40 -41.41 -1.84
C ALA A 41 -50.60 -40.11 -1.84
N ASP A 42 -50.97 -39.14 -2.68
CA ASP A 42 -50.35 -37.80 -2.74
C ASP A 42 -50.53 -37.05 -1.41
N GLN A 43 -51.75 -37.09 -0.85
CA GLN A 43 -52.08 -36.48 0.43
C GLN A 43 -51.28 -37.10 1.58
N LYS A 44 -51.18 -38.44 1.63
CA LYS A 44 -50.37 -39.13 2.63
C LYS A 44 -48.89 -38.75 2.50
N PHE A 45 -48.33 -38.73 1.30
CA PHE A 45 -46.94 -38.32 1.07
C PHE A 45 -46.67 -36.90 1.58
N ILE A 46 -47.56 -35.94 1.34
CA ILE A 46 -47.43 -34.55 1.83
C ILE A 46 -47.41 -34.52 3.37
N ILE A 47 -48.37 -35.21 4.01
CA ILE A 47 -48.53 -35.20 5.48
C ILE A 47 -47.34 -35.90 6.16
N ASP A 48 -46.98 -37.10 5.73
CA ASP A 48 -45.88 -37.90 6.31
C ASP A 48 -44.54 -37.15 6.16
N THR A 49 -44.29 -36.54 4.99
CA THR A 49 -43.06 -35.77 4.73
C THR A 49 -43.01 -34.50 5.58
N LEU A 50 -44.11 -33.75 5.70
CA LEU A 50 -44.17 -32.56 6.54
C LEU A 50 -43.98 -32.91 8.01
N TYR A 51 -44.65 -33.96 8.49
CA TYR A 51 -44.54 -34.44 9.87
C TYR A 51 -43.09 -34.78 10.23
N GLY A 52 -42.43 -35.56 9.36
CA GLY A 52 -41.01 -35.93 9.50
C GLY A 52 -40.03 -34.75 9.43
N CYS A 53 -40.30 -33.75 8.58
CA CYS A 53 -39.48 -32.54 8.49
C CYS A 53 -39.52 -31.72 9.79
N VAL A 54 -40.67 -31.65 10.46
CA VAL A 54 -40.82 -30.92 11.74
C VAL A 54 -40.26 -31.73 12.91
N THR A 55 -40.56 -33.04 13.02
CA THR A 55 -40.08 -33.87 14.14
C THR A 55 -38.56 -33.99 14.17
N HIS A 56 -37.92 -34.13 13.01
CA HIS A 56 -36.45 -34.25 12.88
C HIS A 56 -35.74 -32.90 12.61
N LYS A 57 -36.47 -31.77 12.67
CA LYS A 57 -35.95 -30.42 12.34
C LYS A 57 -34.60 -30.10 12.97
N LYS A 58 -34.39 -30.43 14.26
CA LYS A 58 -33.12 -30.15 14.98
C LYS A 58 -31.90 -30.81 14.32
N LEU A 59 -32.07 -31.99 13.71
CA LEU A 59 -31.01 -32.71 12.99
C LEU A 59 -30.87 -32.14 11.57
N LEU A 60 -32.00 -31.94 10.88
CA LEU A 60 -32.04 -31.41 9.52
C LEU A 60 -31.41 -30.00 9.44
N ASP A 61 -31.69 -29.14 10.42
CA ASP A 61 -31.09 -27.81 10.52
C ASP A 61 -29.57 -27.84 10.69
N VAL A 62 -29.00 -28.81 11.42
CA VAL A 62 -27.53 -28.93 11.52
C VAL A 62 -26.93 -29.27 10.16
N VAL A 63 -27.50 -30.26 9.46
CA VAL A 63 -27.04 -30.68 8.13
C VAL A 63 -27.19 -29.55 7.10
N VAL A 64 -28.35 -28.89 7.07
CA VAL A 64 -28.64 -27.79 6.13
C VAL A 64 -27.79 -26.56 6.44
N ASN A 65 -27.55 -26.21 7.72
CA ASN A 65 -26.65 -25.09 8.06
C ASN A 65 -25.19 -25.39 7.65
N ILE A 66 -24.69 -26.61 7.82
CA ILE A 66 -23.36 -27.01 7.31
C ILE A 66 -23.31 -26.90 5.78
N PHE A 67 -24.33 -27.39 5.09
CA PHE A 67 -24.45 -27.28 3.63
C PHE A 67 -24.45 -25.80 3.15
N TYR A 68 -25.21 -24.92 3.80
CA TYR A 68 -25.21 -23.49 3.50
C TYR A 68 -23.88 -22.79 3.87
N ASN A 69 -23.15 -23.25 4.88
CA ASN A 69 -21.81 -22.72 5.19
C ASN A 69 -20.80 -23.06 4.08
N HIS A 70 -20.87 -24.26 3.49
CA HIS A 70 -19.98 -24.65 2.37
C HIS A 70 -20.43 -24.11 1.01
N HIS A 71 -21.74 -23.98 0.74
CA HIS A 71 -22.28 -23.72 -0.59
C HIS A 71 -23.21 -22.50 -0.73
N GLY A 72 -23.57 -21.83 0.37
CA GLY A 72 -24.51 -20.70 0.40
C GLY A 72 -24.13 -19.46 -0.42
N LYS A 73 -22.91 -19.40 -0.97
CA LYS A 73 -22.52 -18.40 -1.99
C LYS A 73 -23.16 -18.67 -3.38
N LYS A 74 -23.79 -19.83 -3.58
CA LYS A 74 -24.40 -20.27 -4.85
C LYS A 74 -25.90 -20.60 -4.74
N ILE A 75 -26.49 -20.46 -3.55
CA ILE A 75 -27.82 -20.99 -3.21
C ILE A 75 -28.61 -19.91 -2.45
N PHE A 76 -29.86 -19.66 -2.83
CA PHE A 76 -30.69 -18.67 -2.14
C PHE A 76 -31.14 -19.15 -0.76
N ARG A 77 -31.28 -18.22 0.21
CA ARG A 77 -31.84 -18.53 1.53
C ARG A 77 -33.34 -18.85 1.50
N VAL A 78 -34.05 -18.40 0.48
CA VAL A 78 -35.49 -18.67 0.28
C VAL A 78 -35.74 -20.17 0.09
N ASP A 79 -34.89 -20.87 -0.65
CA ASP A 79 -35.04 -22.30 -0.89
C ASP A 79 -34.61 -23.17 0.34
N ARG A 80 -34.39 -22.61 1.54
CA ARG A 80 -33.92 -23.36 2.73
C ARG A 80 -34.87 -24.51 3.10
N ASN A 81 -36.18 -24.25 3.12
CA ASN A 81 -37.17 -25.27 3.50
C ASN A 81 -37.26 -26.38 2.43
N LEU A 82 -37.02 -26.07 1.15
CA LEU A 82 -36.85 -27.07 0.09
C LEU A 82 -35.64 -27.99 0.37
N PHE A 83 -34.52 -27.44 0.86
CA PHE A 83 -33.38 -28.28 1.27
C PHE A 83 -33.65 -29.08 2.55
N ILE A 84 -34.48 -28.58 3.48
CA ILE A 84 -34.92 -29.38 4.64
C ILE A 84 -35.75 -30.60 4.17
N VAL A 85 -36.69 -30.42 3.24
CA VAL A 85 -37.47 -31.53 2.65
C VAL A 85 -36.58 -32.51 1.89
N VAL A 86 -35.66 -32.02 1.04
CA VAL A 86 -34.72 -32.89 0.30
C VAL A 86 -33.77 -33.63 1.26
N CYS A 87 -33.29 -32.99 2.32
CA CYS A 87 -32.48 -33.64 3.36
C CYS A 87 -33.28 -34.66 4.17
N TYR A 88 -34.55 -34.42 4.48
CA TYR A 88 -35.41 -35.40 5.14
C TYR A 88 -35.59 -36.65 4.27
N LEU A 89 -36.00 -36.47 3.01
CA LEU A 89 -36.15 -37.56 2.04
C LEU A 89 -34.83 -38.31 1.81
N ALA A 90 -33.69 -37.62 1.87
CA ALA A 90 -32.36 -38.20 1.72
C ALA A 90 -31.84 -38.94 2.97
N MET A 91 -32.30 -38.59 4.17
CA MET A 91 -31.80 -39.16 5.44
C MET A 91 -32.71 -40.23 6.03
N PHE A 92 -34.02 -40.16 5.75
CA PHE A 92 -35.04 -41.00 6.41
C PHE A 92 -35.93 -41.78 5.44
N CYS A 93 -35.96 -41.44 4.14
CA CYS A 93 -36.88 -42.07 3.17
C CYS A 93 -36.17 -42.74 1.98
N LEU A 94 -34.83 -42.78 1.93
CA LEU A 94 -34.11 -43.43 0.82
C LEU A 94 -34.35 -44.92 0.74
N ASP A 95 -34.40 -45.61 1.88
CA ASP A 95 -34.56 -47.06 1.93
C ASP A 95 -35.99 -47.48 1.58
N ASP A 96 -36.99 -46.69 2.00
CA ASP A 96 -38.42 -46.92 1.71
C ASP A 96 -38.84 -46.50 0.29
N LEU A 97 -38.33 -45.38 -0.24
CA LEU A 97 -38.65 -44.89 -1.59
C LEU A 97 -37.79 -45.56 -2.68
N GLY A 98 -36.56 -45.95 -2.33
CA GLY A 98 -35.55 -46.43 -3.26
C GLY A 98 -34.89 -45.33 -4.09
N LEU A 99 -33.60 -45.55 -4.42
CA LEU A 99 -32.77 -44.59 -5.15
C LEU A 99 -33.34 -44.14 -6.50
N GLU A 100 -34.06 -45.01 -7.21
CA GLU A 100 -34.72 -44.63 -8.47
C GLU A 100 -35.83 -43.59 -8.27
N HIS A 101 -36.70 -43.79 -7.28
CA HIS A 101 -37.82 -42.91 -7.01
C HIS A 101 -37.32 -41.55 -6.51
N PHE A 102 -36.37 -41.56 -5.57
CA PHE A 102 -35.66 -40.37 -5.11
C PHE A 102 -34.95 -39.62 -6.24
N SER A 103 -34.31 -40.34 -7.18
CA SER A 103 -33.69 -39.72 -8.36
C SER A 103 -34.72 -39.05 -9.27
N ARG A 104 -35.91 -39.63 -9.43
CA ARG A 104 -37.03 -39.03 -10.19
C ARG A 104 -37.56 -37.77 -9.50
N ILE A 105 -37.70 -37.79 -8.17
CA ILE A 105 -38.08 -36.61 -7.37
C ILE A 105 -37.06 -35.49 -7.58
N ILE A 106 -35.76 -35.72 -7.33
CA ILE A 106 -34.71 -34.68 -7.47
C ILE A 106 -34.65 -34.13 -8.91
N LYS A 107 -34.76 -34.98 -9.93
CA LYS A 107 -34.76 -34.54 -11.34
C LYS A 107 -35.99 -33.72 -11.73
N SER A 108 -37.07 -33.76 -10.93
CA SER A 108 -38.25 -32.91 -11.14
C SER A 108 -38.12 -31.51 -10.52
N LEU A 109 -37.16 -31.30 -9.61
CA LEU A 109 -36.88 -30.00 -9.00
C LEU A 109 -35.99 -29.16 -9.93
N ASP A 110 -36.23 -27.83 -9.98
CA ASP A 110 -35.55 -26.95 -10.94
C ASP A 110 -34.08 -26.69 -10.57
N ILE A 111 -33.19 -27.57 -11.03
CA ILE A 111 -31.71 -27.41 -11.00
C ILE A 111 -31.31 -26.01 -11.52
N SER A 112 -32.08 -25.45 -12.46
CA SER A 112 -31.92 -24.10 -13.03
C SER A 112 -31.90 -22.96 -12.01
N LYS A 113 -32.56 -23.08 -10.84
CA LYS A 113 -32.44 -22.08 -9.76
C LYS A 113 -31.04 -22.09 -9.12
N MET A 114 -30.37 -23.24 -9.10
CA MET A 114 -29.07 -23.46 -8.43
C MET A 114 -27.86 -23.17 -9.33
N HIS A 115 -28.05 -22.71 -10.57
CA HIS A 115 -26.95 -22.35 -11.47
C HIS A 115 -27.24 -21.15 -12.39
N LYS A 116 -27.25 -19.96 -11.79
CA LYS A 116 -26.75 -18.70 -12.39
C LYS A 116 -26.53 -17.65 -11.31
N VAL A 117 -25.26 -17.37 -10.99
CA VAL A 117 -24.91 -16.01 -10.57
C VAL A 117 -25.23 -15.10 -11.78
N PRO A 118 -26.07 -14.07 -11.65
CA PRO A 118 -26.42 -13.24 -12.80
C PRO A 118 -25.16 -12.53 -13.30
N ALA A 119 -25.03 -12.37 -14.62
CA ALA A 119 -23.82 -11.78 -15.21
C ALA A 119 -23.54 -10.34 -14.74
N THR A 120 -24.54 -9.67 -14.15
CA THR A 120 -24.44 -8.37 -13.46
C THR A 120 -23.58 -8.39 -12.19
N THR A 121 -23.25 -9.54 -11.60
CA THR A 121 -22.33 -9.62 -10.45
C THR A 121 -20.85 -9.60 -10.88
N HIS A 122 -20.54 -9.91 -12.14
CA HIS A 122 -19.18 -9.88 -12.70
C HIS A 122 -18.97 -8.82 -13.78
N ARG A 123 -20.04 -8.23 -14.31
CA ARG A 123 -19.99 -7.00 -15.08
C ARG A 123 -20.03 -5.82 -14.11
N SER A 124 -19.10 -4.89 -14.21
CA SER A 124 -19.19 -3.62 -13.48
C SER A 124 -20.53 -2.92 -13.81
N PRO A 125 -21.17 -2.26 -12.83
CA PRO A 125 -22.29 -1.36 -13.13
C PRO A 125 -21.85 -0.29 -14.14
N LYS A 126 -22.79 0.22 -14.93
CA LYS A 126 -22.53 1.36 -15.84
C LYS A 126 -22.56 2.69 -15.10
N GLU A 127 -23.15 2.70 -13.92
CA GLU A 127 -23.27 3.82 -13.01
C GLU A 127 -21.93 4.51 -12.72
N PRO A 128 -20.80 3.83 -12.41
CA PRO A 128 -19.49 4.46 -12.35
C PRO A 128 -19.01 5.04 -13.70
N GLU A 129 -19.25 4.39 -14.84
CA GLU A 129 -18.87 4.93 -16.17
C GLU A 129 -19.65 6.21 -16.48
N ILE A 130 -20.96 6.23 -16.20
CA ILE A 130 -21.85 7.38 -16.36
C ILE A 130 -21.49 8.49 -15.36
N LEU A 131 -21.13 8.14 -14.12
CA LEU A 131 -20.65 9.10 -13.12
C LEU A 131 -19.29 9.68 -13.50
N ASP A 132 -18.39 8.90 -14.11
CA ASP A 132 -17.09 9.38 -14.55
C ASP A 132 -17.18 10.21 -15.84
N GLU A 133 -18.07 9.87 -16.78
CA GLU A 133 -18.48 10.77 -17.86
C GLU A 133 -19.09 12.07 -17.31
N SER A 134 -19.96 11.99 -16.30
CA SER A 134 -20.57 13.16 -15.67
C SER A 134 -19.54 14.03 -14.95
N LYS A 135 -18.59 13.43 -14.21
CA LYS A 135 -17.42 14.12 -13.64
C LYS A 135 -16.54 14.73 -14.72
N GLN A 136 -16.32 14.06 -15.86
CA GLN A 136 -15.54 14.60 -16.98
C GLN A 136 -16.24 15.78 -17.65
N ARG A 137 -17.54 15.68 -17.95
CA ARG A 137 -18.34 16.80 -18.49
C ARG A 137 -18.42 17.96 -17.49
N ASN A 138 -18.59 17.68 -16.20
CA ASN A 138 -18.59 18.71 -15.15
C ASN A 138 -17.21 19.33 -14.94
N ARG A 139 -16.12 18.56 -15.13
CA ARG A 139 -14.74 19.08 -15.13
C ARG A 139 -14.44 19.91 -16.38
N GLN A 140 -14.95 19.53 -17.55
CA GLN A 140 -14.86 20.34 -18.76
C GLN A 140 -15.64 21.65 -18.60
N LYS A 141 -16.88 21.59 -18.10
CA LYS A 141 -17.69 22.77 -17.77
C LYS A 141 -17.05 23.64 -16.69
N SER A 142 -16.51 23.07 -15.61
CA SER A 142 -15.84 23.87 -14.57
C SER A 142 -14.52 24.45 -15.04
N LEU A 143 -13.78 23.78 -15.93
CA LEU A 143 -12.63 24.37 -16.63
C LEU A 143 -13.03 25.47 -17.60
N GLN A 144 -14.15 25.34 -18.31
CA GLN A 144 -14.70 26.40 -19.16
C GLN A 144 -15.12 27.62 -18.32
N ILE A 145 -15.91 27.42 -17.26
CA ILE A 145 -16.33 28.48 -16.33
C ILE A 145 -15.13 29.11 -15.62
N LEU A 146 -14.11 28.33 -15.25
CA LEU A 146 -12.86 28.85 -14.66
C LEU A 146 -12.05 29.65 -15.69
N ASN A 147 -11.96 29.20 -16.92
CA ASN A 147 -11.27 29.93 -18.01
C ASN A 147 -12.02 31.20 -18.40
N GLU A 148 -13.35 31.19 -18.34
CA GLU A 148 -14.22 32.35 -18.56
C GLU A 148 -14.12 33.35 -17.40
N ALA A 149 -14.22 32.89 -16.15
CA ALA A 149 -14.05 33.71 -14.96
C ALA A 149 -12.64 34.35 -14.94
N ASN A 150 -11.58 33.56 -15.13
CA ASN A 150 -10.21 34.08 -15.28
C ASN A 150 -10.06 35.02 -16.50
N SER A 151 -10.92 34.88 -17.52
CA SER A 151 -10.94 35.74 -18.70
C SER A 151 -11.67 37.06 -18.50
N GLN A 152 -12.62 37.11 -17.58
CA GLN A 152 -13.41 38.29 -17.21
C GLN A 152 -12.89 38.95 -15.91
N GLN A 153 -11.95 38.31 -15.21
CA GLN A 153 -11.39 38.77 -13.94
C GLN A 153 -10.65 40.10 -14.06
N PHE A 154 -11.05 41.08 -13.24
CA PHE A 154 -10.37 42.37 -13.14
C PHE A 154 -8.93 42.25 -12.63
N ARG A 155 -8.06 43.18 -13.04
CA ARG A 155 -6.64 43.24 -12.63
C ARG A 155 -6.43 43.30 -11.10
N CYS A 156 -7.42 43.68 -10.30
CA CYS A 156 -7.31 43.67 -8.83
C CYS A 156 -7.52 42.29 -8.18
N ALA A 157 -8.08 41.31 -8.89
CA ALA A 157 -8.56 40.05 -8.30
C ALA A 157 -7.73 38.80 -8.67
N ASN A 158 -6.90 38.85 -9.71
CA ASN A 158 -6.03 37.72 -10.08
C ASN A 158 -4.83 37.62 -9.09
N PRO A 159 -4.66 36.50 -8.36
CA PRO A 159 -3.73 36.39 -7.23
C PRO A 159 -2.29 36.04 -7.62
N GLN A 160 -2.06 35.67 -8.88
CA GLN A 160 -0.81 35.09 -9.38
C GLN A 160 0.34 36.13 -9.27
N LYS A 161 1.62 35.70 -9.10
CA LYS A 161 2.78 36.61 -8.84
C LYS A 161 3.90 36.59 -9.92
N SER A 162 4.12 37.66 -10.71
CA SER A 162 4.70 37.59 -12.09
C SER A 162 6.19 37.78 -12.18
N GLU A 163 6.76 37.07 -13.14
CA GLU A 163 8.13 37.07 -13.69
C GLU A 163 9.24 37.86 -12.98
N LYS A 164 9.14 39.18 -12.69
CA LYS A 164 10.17 39.88 -11.88
C LYS A 164 10.00 39.61 -10.38
N THR A 165 8.78 39.71 -9.85
CA THR A 165 8.51 39.22 -8.50
C THR A 165 8.57 37.69 -8.47
N GLN A 166 8.22 36.97 -9.54
CA GLN A 166 8.37 35.51 -9.61
C GLN A 166 9.85 35.08 -9.66
N SER A 167 10.72 35.82 -10.35
CA SER A 167 12.17 35.58 -10.36
C SER A 167 12.80 36.00 -9.03
N VAL A 168 12.40 37.10 -8.42
CA VAL A 168 12.82 37.47 -7.06
C VAL A 168 12.27 36.47 -6.04
N ILE A 169 11.07 35.92 -6.23
CA ILE A 169 10.49 34.84 -5.43
C ILE A 169 11.33 33.58 -5.53
N SER A 170 11.73 33.18 -6.75
CA SER A 170 12.54 31.99 -6.97
C SER A 170 14.00 32.21 -6.55
N GLN A 171 14.56 33.41 -6.68
CA GLN A 171 15.89 33.75 -6.18
C GLN A 171 15.93 33.76 -4.64
N ILE A 172 14.91 34.32 -3.97
CA ILE A 172 14.77 34.27 -2.51
C ILE A 172 14.53 32.83 -2.02
N LEU A 173 13.78 32.01 -2.77
CA LEU A 173 13.65 30.59 -2.43
C LEU A 173 14.97 29.86 -2.66
N GLN A 174 15.63 30.01 -3.81
CA GLN A 174 16.92 29.39 -4.11
C GLN A 174 18.05 29.82 -3.17
N SER A 175 18.07 31.08 -2.70
CA SER A 175 19.04 31.52 -1.68
C SER A 175 18.73 30.86 -0.33
N ARG A 176 17.46 30.85 0.07
CA ARG A 176 17.01 30.19 1.31
C ARG A 176 17.20 28.67 1.28
N ASP A 177 17.03 28.03 0.13
CA ASP A 177 17.24 26.60 -0.09
C ASP A 177 18.76 26.27 -0.15
N ALA A 178 19.60 27.20 -0.61
CA ALA A 178 21.06 27.09 -0.54
C ALA A 178 21.62 27.36 0.87
N GLU A 179 20.91 28.14 1.70
CA GLU A 179 21.14 28.28 3.14
C GLU A 179 20.66 27.04 3.92
N LEU A 180 19.49 26.50 3.57
CA LEU A 180 18.85 25.31 4.16
C LEU A 180 19.52 24.02 3.69
N GLN A 181 20.72 23.80 4.20
CA GLN A 181 21.60 22.69 3.85
C GLN A 181 21.17 21.37 4.52
N PHE A 182 19.94 20.92 4.25
CA PHE A 182 19.35 19.68 4.80
C PHE A 182 20.18 18.43 4.51
N ASP A 183 20.76 18.34 3.31
CA ASP A 183 21.62 17.22 2.89
C ASP A 183 23.09 17.37 3.31
N LYS A 184 23.49 18.51 3.93
CA LYS A 184 24.73 18.49 4.71
C LYS A 184 24.47 17.65 5.94
N LEU A 185 25.32 16.63 6.12
CA LEU A 185 25.53 16.01 7.41
C LEU A 185 26.08 17.05 8.37
N TYR A 186 25.19 17.81 9.00
CA TYR A 186 25.43 18.47 10.27
C TYR A 186 25.60 17.39 11.33
N THR A 187 26.76 16.75 11.30
CA THR A 187 27.38 16.29 12.52
C THR A 187 27.57 17.54 13.38
N SER A 188 26.75 17.68 14.41
CA SER A 188 27.15 18.41 15.61
C SER A 188 28.40 17.68 16.13
N GLY A 189 29.58 18.16 15.72
CA GLY A 189 30.85 17.44 15.82
C GLY A 189 31.02 16.80 17.19
N SER A 190 30.91 15.46 17.22
CA SER A 190 30.30 14.67 18.32
C SER A 190 30.42 15.34 19.69
N PRO A 191 29.33 15.93 20.21
CA PRO A 191 29.24 17.30 20.77
C PRO A 191 30.39 17.71 21.69
N ALA A 192 31.56 17.95 21.08
CA ALA A 192 32.87 18.03 21.72
C ALA A 192 33.08 17.09 22.92
N THR A 193 32.53 15.87 22.91
CA THR A 193 32.54 14.93 24.06
C THR A 193 33.92 14.35 24.38
N GLN A 194 34.95 14.75 23.62
CA GLN A 194 36.36 14.47 23.87
C GLN A 194 37.18 15.74 24.19
N LYS A 195 36.52 16.88 24.46
CA LYS A 195 37.04 17.79 25.49
C LYS A 195 36.70 17.17 26.84
N THR A 196 37.57 16.27 27.29
CA THR A 196 37.71 15.89 28.68
C THR A 196 38.08 17.13 29.47
N ASN A 197 37.06 17.90 29.87
CA ASN A 197 37.18 18.91 30.90
C ASN A 197 37.48 18.19 32.22
N SER A 198 38.75 17.79 32.40
CA SER A 198 39.33 17.26 33.63
C SER A 198 39.50 18.37 34.70
N LEU A 199 38.62 19.38 34.62
CA LEU A 199 38.29 20.26 35.72
C LEU A 199 37.31 19.45 36.58
N PRO A 200 37.70 19.00 37.78
CA PRO A 200 36.82 18.16 38.60
C PRO A 200 35.54 18.92 38.89
N VAL A 201 34.42 18.45 38.33
CA VAL A 201 33.11 19.08 38.51
C VAL A 201 32.77 19.01 40.00
N ARG A 202 32.92 20.13 40.70
CA ARG A 202 32.70 20.24 42.14
C ARG A 202 31.26 19.91 42.47
N LEU A 203 31.02 18.66 42.86
CA LEU A 203 29.71 18.17 43.24
C LEU A 203 29.21 18.93 44.48
N ASN A 204 27.93 19.27 44.50
CA ASN A 204 27.28 19.78 45.70
C ASN A 204 27.26 18.69 46.79
N THR A 205 27.34 19.08 48.06
CA THR A 205 27.33 18.14 49.20
C THR A 205 26.13 17.19 49.17
N THR A 206 24.96 17.70 48.78
CA THR A 206 23.73 16.92 48.60
C THR A 206 23.75 15.98 47.39
N ALA A 207 24.59 16.23 46.37
CA ALA A 207 24.81 15.30 45.27
C ALA A 207 25.76 14.17 45.69
N ILE A 208 26.88 14.50 46.34
CA ILE A 208 27.86 13.54 46.90
C ILE A 208 27.13 12.54 47.80
N LEU A 209 26.34 13.01 48.76
CA LEU A 209 25.63 12.13 49.69
C LEU A 209 24.52 11.30 49.04
N ARG A 210 23.91 11.76 47.93
CA ARG A 210 22.88 10.99 47.18
C ARG A 210 23.50 9.89 46.32
N GLU A 211 24.59 10.20 45.60
CA GLU A 211 25.35 9.20 44.84
C GLU A 211 25.95 8.17 45.81
N GLY A 212 26.58 8.64 46.89
CA GLY A 212 27.11 7.79 47.98
C GLY A 212 26.06 6.87 48.58
N ALA A 213 24.87 7.36 48.94
CA ALA A 213 23.81 6.51 49.49
C ALA A 213 23.29 5.43 48.52
N LEU A 214 23.10 5.78 47.23
CA LEU A 214 22.76 4.81 46.17
C LEU A 214 23.84 3.73 46.06
N TYR A 215 25.10 4.15 46.08
CA TYR A 215 26.24 3.28 46.00
C TYR A 215 26.41 2.37 47.24
N ASN A 216 26.22 2.89 48.45
CA ASN A 216 26.33 2.10 49.69
C ASN A 216 25.29 0.98 49.71
N ARG A 217 24.04 1.28 49.31
CA ARG A 217 22.99 0.27 49.10
C ARG A 217 23.40 -0.83 48.10
N GLN A 218 24.07 -0.49 46.99
CA GLN A 218 24.58 -1.52 46.06
C GLN A 218 25.68 -2.39 46.68
N LEU A 219 26.49 -1.87 47.62
CA LEU A 219 27.44 -2.69 48.37
C LEU A 219 26.71 -3.59 49.37
N GLU A 220 25.69 -3.09 50.08
CA GLU A 220 24.85 -3.90 50.96
C GLU A 220 24.18 -5.06 50.19
N GLU A 221 23.69 -4.81 48.98
CA GLU A 221 23.08 -5.82 48.11
C GLU A 221 24.09 -6.88 47.62
N GLU A 222 25.35 -6.52 47.30
CA GLU A 222 26.42 -7.49 46.96
C GLU A 222 27.03 -8.18 48.20
N ILE A 223 27.11 -7.52 49.36
CA ILE A 223 27.52 -8.15 50.63
C ILE A 223 26.53 -9.25 51.01
N GLN A 224 25.22 -8.96 50.98
CA GLN A 224 24.19 -9.96 51.21
C GLN A 224 24.21 -11.09 50.18
N ARG A 225 24.66 -10.85 48.94
CA ARG A 225 24.89 -11.92 47.97
C ARG A 225 26.05 -12.81 48.42
N LEU A 226 27.20 -12.24 48.76
CA LEU A 226 28.37 -12.99 49.25
C LEU A 226 28.07 -13.80 50.53
N GLU A 227 27.23 -13.27 51.43
CA GLU A 227 26.70 -13.98 52.59
C GLU A 227 25.85 -15.19 52.20
N ARG A 228 24.97 -15.08 51.19
CA ARG A 228 24.18 -16.21 50.68
C ARG A 228 25.08 -17.27 50.05
N LEU A 229 26.17 -16.87 49.38
CA LEU A 229 27.16 -17.81 48.83
C LEU A 229 27.92 -18.56 49.94
N SER A 230 28.31 -17.88 51.03
CA SER A 230 28.97 -18.55 52.17
C SER A 230 28.02 -19.48 52.94
N GLN A 231 26.70 -19.23 52.87
CA GLN A 231 25.65 -20.14 53.32
C GLN A 231 25.37 -21.32 52.36
N GLY A 232 26.08 -21.41 51.23
CA GLY A 232 25.99 -22.52 50.28
C GLY A 232 25.06 -22.30 49.08
N ALA A 233 24.60 -21.07 48.82
CA ALA A 233 23.90 -20.76 47.57
C ALA A 233 24.83 -20.89 46.35
N SER A 234 24.30 -21.44 45.26
CA SER A 234 25.07 -21.64 44.01
C SER A 234 25.08 -20.38 43.14
N GLU A 235 26.25 -20.03 42.60
CA GLU A 235 26.41 -18.90 41.68
C GLU A 235 25.84 -19.23 40.28
N PRO A 236 24.84 -18.49 39.76
CA PRO A 236 24.27 -18.74 38.44
C PRO A 236 25.20 -18.34 37.28
N SER A 237 26.41 -17.81 37.56
CA SER A 237 27.36 -17.29 36.57
C SER A 237 27.60 -18.24 35.39
N ALA A 238 27.85 -19.53 35.62
CA ALA A 238 28.08 -20.52 34.55
C ALA A 238 26.83 -20.74 33.68
N PHE A 239 25.63 -20.76 34.27
CA PHE A 239 24.37 -20.84 33.53
C PHE A 239 24.11 -19.56 32.71
N LEU A 240 24.44 -18.39 33.25
CA LEU A 240 24.29 -17.11 32.55
C LEU A 240 25.31 -16.95 31.40
N GLN A 241 26.52 -17.48 31.55
CA GLN A 241 27.51 -17.58 30.47
C GLN A 241 27.03 -18.51 29.36
N TRP A 242 26.63 -19.73 29.69
CA TRP A 242 26.02 -20.68 28.74
C TRP A 242 24.80 -20.08 28.03
N GLN A 243 23.91 -19.39 28.76
CA GLN A 243 22.73 -18.76 28.18
C GLN A 243 23.09 -17.60 27.23
N LYS A 244 24.16 -16.83 27.51
CA LYS A 244 24.69 -15.83 26.56
C LYS A 244 25.22 -16.52 25.30
N GLU A 245 26.06 -17.54 25.44
CA GLU A 245 26.63 -18.27 24.31
C GLU A 245 25.58 -18.91 23.41
N MET A 246 24.54 -19.53 23.99
CA MET A 246 23.44 -20.10 23.20
C MET A 246 22.72 -18.99 22.43
N LYS A 247 22.31 -17.90 23.10
CA LYS A 247 21.67 -16.74 22.44
C LYS A 247 22.53 -16.12 21.33
N GLU A 248 23.84 -16.15 21.46
CA GLU A 248 24.76 -15.66 20.42
C GLU A 248 24.89 -16.63 19.24
N LYS A 249 24.81 -17.95 19.48
CA LYS A 249 24.75 -18.99 18.43
C LYS A 249 23.40 -18.95 17.70
N ASP A 250 22.29 -18.92 18.44
CA ASP A 250 20.92 -18.78 17.92
C ASP A 250 20.82 -17.54 17.00
N LEU A 251 21.35 -16.40 17.45
CA LEU A 251 21.35 -15.15 16.67
C LEU A 251 22.23 -15.23 15.40
N GLN A 252 23.34 -15.97 15.43
CA GLN A 252 24.16 -16.21 14.23
C GLN A 252 23.39 -17.06 13.20
N GLU A 253 22.71 -18.12 13.67
CA GLU A 253 21.90 -18.99 12.81
C GLU A 253 20.68 -18.25 12.22
N GLU A 254 19.97 -17.45 13.02
CA GLU A 254 18.88 -16.59 12.52
C GLU A 254 19.37 -15.62 11.43
N LEU A 255 20.50 -14.94 11.65
CA LEU A 255 21.07 -14.00 10.68
C LEU A 255 21.53 -14.72 9.40
N ALA A 256 22.10 -15.92 9.51
CA ALA A 256 22.46 -16.75 8.38
C ALA A 256 21.23 -17.21 7.58
N GLU A 257 20.17 -17.67 8.25
CA GLU A 257 18.91 -18.02 7.59
C GLU A 257 18.26 -16.83 6.89
N LEU A 258 18.28 -15.63 7.48
CA LEU A 258 17.74 -14.43 6.86
C LEU A 258 18.47 -14.04 5.57
N GLU A 259 19.82 -14.06 5.57
CA GLU A 259 20.58 -13.77 4.35
C GLU A 259 20.46 -14.89 3.30
N ARG A 260 20.36 -16.16 3.73
CA ARG A 260 20.04 -17.28 2.83
C ARG A 260 18.69 -17.09 2.14
N ARG A 261 17.60 -16.87 2.90
CA ARG A 261 16.24 -16.64 2.36
C ARG A 261 16.22 -15.43 1.41
N ARG A 262 16.97 -14.37 1.72
CA ARG A 262 17.15 -13.18 0.87
C ARG A 262 17.84 -13.50 -0.46
N LEU A 263 18.89 -14.33 -0.44
CA LEU A 263 19.61 -14.76 -1.65
C LEU A 263 18.77 -15.76 -2.48
N GLU A 264 18.11 -16.72 -1.84
CA GLU A 264 17.18 -17.68 -2.46
C GLU A 264 16.05 -16.93 -3.19
N GLY A 265 15.47 -15.89 -2.58
CA GLY A 265 14.49 -15.00 -3.23
C GLY A 265 15.05 -14.23 -4.44
N ARG A 266 16.32 -13.80 -4.39
CA ARG A 266 16.99 -13.14 -5.53
C ARG A 266 17.29 -14.12 -6.67
N ILE A 267 17.72 -15.33 -6.36
CA ILE A 267 17.97 -16.41 -7.34
C ILE A 267 16.65 -16.76 -8.04
N SER A 268 15.58 -16.98 -7.28
CA SER A 268 14.24 -17.27 -7.79
C SER A 268 13.73 -16.17 -8.75
N HIS A 269 14.02 -14.89 -8.47
CA HIS A 269 13.71 -13.79 -9.38
C HIS A 269 14.45 -13.89 -10.72
N GLU A 270 15.78 -14.08 -10.70
CA GLU A 270 16.57 -14.22 -11.93
C GLU A 270 16.17 -15.47 -12.72
N GLU A 271 15.87 -16.59 -12.05
CA GLU A 271 15.35 -17.81 -12.67
C GLU A 271 13.97 -17.59 -13.30
N ALA A 272 13.06 -16.85 -12.66
CA ALA A 272 11.77 -16.50 -13.22
C ALA A 272 11.91 -15.60 -14.47
N VAL A 273 12.90 -14.70 -14.51
CA VAL A 273 13.22 -13.90 -15.71
C VAL A 273 13.77 -14.79 -16.83
N LEU A 274 14.73 -15.66 -16.54
CA LEU A 274 15.29 -16.62 -17.50
C LEU A 274 14.23 -17.59 -18.04
N ALA A 275 13.30 -18.05 -17.20
CA ALA A 275 12.18 -18.89 -17.60
C ALA A 275 11.20 -18.16 -18.53
N ARG A 276 10.86 -16.90 -18.23
CA ARG A 276 10.03 -16.04 -19.11
C ARG A 276 10.70 -15.83 -20.46
N GLU A 277 12.00 -15.60 -20.50
CA GLU A 277 12.77 -15.49 -21.75
C GLU A 277 12.70 -16.76 -22.59
N ARG A 278 12.89 -17.95 -21.98
CA ARG A 278 12.76 -19.26 -22.65
C ARG A 278 11.34 -19.53 -23.19
N VAL A 279 10.30 -19.01 -22.53
CA VAL A 279 8.90 -19.10 -23.02
C VAL A 279 8.68 -18.15 -24.21
N LEU A 280 9.21 -16.93 -24.16
CA LEU A 280 9.12 -15.98 -25.28
C LEU A 280 9.86 -16.49 -26.52
N GLU A 281 11.04 -17.08 -26.36
CA GLU A 281 11.82 -17.75 -27.42
C GLU A 281 10.99 -18.85 -28.11
N ARG A 282 10.39 -19.77 -27.32
CA ARG A 282 9.53 -20.85 -27.84
C ARG A 282 8.26 -20.34 -28.53
N ASN A 283 7.63 -19.30 -27.98
CA ASN A 283 6.44 -18.69 -28.57
C ASN A 283 6.76 -17.95 -29.88
N HIS A 284 7.95 -17.35 -29.99
CA HIS A 284 8.41 -16.72 -31.23
C HIS A 284 8.59 -17.75 -32.34
N HIS A 285 9.26 -18.88 -32.09
CA HIS A 285 9.41 -19.94 -33.09
C HIS A 285 8.06 -20.54 -33.52
N LYS A 286 7.13 -20.78 -32.60
CA LYS A 286 5.77 -21.21 -32.95
C LYS A 286 5.01 -20.17 -33.80
N ALA A 287 5.25 -18.88 -33.55
CA ALA A 287 4.69 -17.78 -34.35
C ALA A 287 5.41 -17.57 -35.70
N GLN A 288 6.61 -18.13 -35.91
CA GLN A 288 7.26 -18.24 -37.22
C GLN A 288 6.66 -19.41 -38.00
N GLN A 289 6.63 -20.61 -37.40
CA GLN A 289 6.07 -21.83 -38.00
C GLN A 289 4.62 -21.63 -38.47
N THR A 290 3.75 -21.08 -37.62
CA THR A 290 2.35 -20.82 -38.00
C THR A 290 2.19 -19.72 -39.08
N LYS A 291 3.16 -18.81 -39.24
CA LYS A 291 3.20 -17.87 -40.38
C LYS A 291 3.64 -18.55 -41.67
N GLU A 292 4.56 -19.50 -41.59
CA GLU A 292 5.03 -20.28 -42.74
C GLU A 292 3.91 -21.22 -43.23
N GLU A 293 3.26 -21.95 -42.32
CA GLU A 293 2.08 -22.79 -42.59
C GLU A 293 0.92 -22.00 -43.21
N THR A 294 0.60 -20.82 -42.68
CA THR A 294 -0.46 -19.97 -43.23
C THR A 294 -0.07 -19.31 -44.56
N ALA A 295 1.20 -18.96 -44.76
CA ALA A 295 1.68 -18.48 -46.05
C ALA A 295 1.62 -19.58 -47.13
N GLU A 296 1.94 -20.83 -46.80
CA GLU A 296 1.73 -21.97 -47.70
C GLU A 296 0.25 -22.20 -48.01
N LEU A 297 -0.63 -22.15 -47.02
CA LEU A 297 -2.07 -22.29 -47.22
C LEU A 297 -2.61 -21.19 -48.15
N MET A 298 -2.15 -19.95 -47.97
CA MET A 298 -2.52 -18.81 -48.82
C MET A 298 -1.99 -18.95 -50.25
N ARG A 299 -0.78 -19.49 -50.46
CA ARG A 299 -0.27 -19.83 -51.81
C ARG A 299 -1.16 -20.86 -52.49
N ARG A 300 -1.47 -21.98 -51.80
CA ARG A 300 -2.36 -23.04 -52.30
C ARG A 300 -3.78 -22.52 -52.59
N TYR A 301 -4.25 -21.52 -51.86
CA TYR A 301 -5.54 -20.84 -52.12
C TYR A 301 -5.47 -19.92 -53.35
N ALA A 302 -4.42 -19.11 -53.48
CA ALA A 302 -4.20 -18.24 -54.64
C ALA A 302 -4.05 -19.04 -55.95
N GLU A 303 -3.36 -20.19 -55.91
CA GLU A 303 -3.26 -21.11 -57.05
C GLU A 303 -4.61 -21.70 -57.48
N LYS A 304 -5.50 -22.01 -56.52
CA LYS A 304 -6.87 -22.45 -56.81
C LYS A 304 -7.69 -21.31 -57.43
N ARG A 305 -7.64 -20.11 -56.83
CA ARG A 305 -8.32 -18.93 -57.38
C ARG A 305 -7.84 -18.56 -58.78
N LEU A 306 -6.56 -18.74 -59.10
CA LEU A 306 -6.02 -18.56 -60.45
C LEU A 306 -6.45 -19.64 -61.47
N LYS A 307 -6.97 -20.79 -61.02
CA LYS A 307 -7.60 -21.81 -61.89
C LYS A 307 -9.08 -21.50 -62.09
N GLU A 308 -9.79 -21.29 -60.99
CA GLU A 308 -11.20 -20.86 -60.98
C GLU A 308 -11.40 -19.58 -61.81
N GLU A 309 -10.49 -18.60 -61.74
CA GLU A 309 -10.53 -17.40 -62.58
C GLU A 309 -10.32 -17.68 -64.07
N LYS A 310 -9.54 -18.69 -64.47
CA LYS A 310 -9.36 -19.04 -65.88
C LYS A 310 -10.63 -19.69 -66.44
N GLU A 311 -11.13 -20.70 -65.72
CA GLU A 311 -12.39 -21.38 -66.02
C GLU A 311 -13.55 -20.37 -66.12
N MET A 312 -13.64 -19.42 -65.18
CA MET A 312 -14.63 -18.35 -65.21
C MET A 312 -14.38 -17.31 -66.32
N ARG A 313 -13.13 -17.01 -66.71
CA ARG A 313 -12.84 -16.13 -67.85
C ARG A 313 -13.25 -16.77 -69.17
N GLU A 314 -12.99 -18.07 -69.35
CA GLU A 314 -13.41 -18.84 -70.53
C GLU A 314 -14.95 -18.86 -70.67
N LEU A 315 -15.66 -19.07 -69.56
CA LEU A 315 -17.13 -18.94 -69.50
C LEU A 315 -17.62 -17.51 -69.80
N VAL A 316 -16.97 -16.49 -69.21
CA VAL A 316 -17.33 -15.09 -69.42
C VAL A 316 -17.02 -14.64 -70.85
N GLU A 317 -16.01 -15.17 -71.52
CA GLU A 317 -15.69 -14.85 -72.91
C GLU A 317 -16.78 -15.37 -73.86
N GLN A 318 -17.24 -16.62 -73.67
CA GLN A 318 -18.38 -17.20 -74.39
C GLN A 318 -19.66 -16.34 -74.22
N VAL A 319 -19.97 -15.92 -72.99
CA VAL A 319 -21.11 -15.04 -72.70
C VAL A 319 -20.90 -13.62 -73.25
N ALA A 320 -19.66 -13.12 -73.23
CA ALA A 320 -19.30 -11.81 -73.77
C ALA A 320 -19.47 -11.77 -75.30
N ASP A 321 -19.16 -12.86 -76.02
CA ASP A 321 -19.44 -12.96 -77.46
C ASP A 321 -20.94 -12.93 -77.76
N GLY A 322 -21.75 -13.67 -76.99
CA GLY A 322 -23.22 -13.53 -77.02
C GLY A 322 -23.69 -12.08 -76.76
N HIS A 323 -23.04 -11.38 -75.83
CA HIS A 323 -23.33 -9.97 -75.53
C HIS A 323 -22.78 -8.98 -76.58
N LYS A 324 -21.67 -9.25 -77.28
CA LYS A 324 -21.16 -8.42 -78.39
C LYS A 324 -22.24 -8.36 -79.49
N ASN A 325 -22.80 -9.51 -79.84
CA ASN A 325 -23.90 -9.64 -80.81
C ASN A 325 -25.14 -8.85 -80.37
N SER A 326 -25.55 -8.93 -79.10
CA SER A 326 -26.68 -8.16 -78.56
C SER A 326 -26.41 -6.65 -78.45
N LYS A 327 -25.19 -6.23 -78.10
CA LYS A 327 -24.79 -4.82 -78.03
C LYS A 327 -24.76 -4.17 -79.41
N ALA A 328 -24.34 -4.90 -80.45
CA ALA A 328 -24.40 -4.42 -81.83
C ALA A 328 -25.84 -4.11 -82.31
N ALA A 329 -26.86 -4.76 -81.74
CA ALA A 329 -28.25 -4.40 -81.96
C ALA A 329 -28.70 -3.18 -81.11
N LYS A 330 -28.23 -3.06 -79.86
CA LYS A 330 -28.59 -1.93 -78.97
C LYS A 330 -27.91 -0.60 -79.31
N ALA A 331 -26.70 -0.61 -79.87
CA ALA A 331 -26.00 0.62 -80.29
C ALA A 331 -26.84 1.44 -81.29
N LYS A 332 -27.42 0.75 -82.28
CA LYS A 332 -28.35 1.29 -83.29
C LYS A 332 -29.60 1.96 -82.71
N LEU A 333 -29.94 1.69 -81.44
CA LEU A 333 -31.05 2.33 -80.71
C LEU A 333 -30.58 3.49 -79.80
N GLN A 334 -29.29 3.58 -79.47
CA GLN A 334 -28.77 4.61 -78.57
C GLN A 334 -28.40 5.91 -79.29
N GLU A 335 -27.94 5.83 -80.54
CA GLU A 335 -27.72 6.98 -81.43
C GLU A 335 -28.98 7.84 -81.58
N ILE A 336 -30.15 7.20 -81.59
CA ILE A 336 -31.48 7.83 -81.63
C ILE A 336 -31.75 8.68 -80.37
N LYS A 337 -31.25 8.27 -79.20
CA LYS A 337 -31.53 8.92 -77.91
C LYS A 337 -30.52 10.00 -77.50
N GLN A 338 -29.26 9.90 -77.90
CA GLN A 338 -28.22 10.85 -77.49
C GLN A 338 -28.46 12.30 -77.99
N ARG A 339 -29.32 12.49 -79.00
CA ARG A 339 -29.74 13.81 -79.47
C ARG A 339 -30.52 14.62 -78.41
N ILE A 340 -31.13 13.98 -77.41
CA ILE A 340 -32.13 14.59 -76.51
C ILE A 340 -31.51 15.19 -75.22
N VAL A 341 -30.35 14.70 -74.76
CA VAL A 341 -29.86 15.00 -73.39
C VAL A 341 -28.97 16.25 -73.30
N LYS A 342 -28.40 16.72 -74.42
CA LYS A 342 -27.44 17.84 -74.40
C LYS A 342 -28.06 19.20 -74.02
N GLU A 343 -29.38 19.31 -74.08
CA GLU A 343 -30.15 20.56 -73.90
C GLU A 343 -30.30 20.99 -72.42
N VAL A 344 -29.78 20.21 -71.45
CA VAL A 344 -30.12 20.37 -70.02
C VAL A 344 -28.94 20.79 -69.12
N SER A 345 -27.69 20.53 -69.51
CA SER A 345 -26.56 20.49 -68.56
C SER A 345 -25.92 21.83 -68.15
N GLU A 346 -26.33 22.95 -68.73
CA GLU A 346 -25.56 24.21 -68.66
C GLU A 346 -25.86 25.08 -67.41
N GLN A 347 -26.86 24.70 -66.60
CA GLN A 347 -27.52 25.59 -65.62
C GLN A 347 -26.95 25.59 -64.18
N SER A 348 -25.83 24.93 -63.88
CA SER A 348 -25.53 24.46 -62.49
C SER A 348 -24.24 24.96 -61.82
N ARG A 349 -23.48 25.88 -62.42
CA ARG A 349 -22.06 26.12 -62.03
C ARG A 349 -21.75 27.23 -61.03
N GLU A 350 -22.73 28.03 -60.61
CA GLU A 350 -22.45 29.42 -60.17
C GLU A 350 -22.34 29.67 -58.65
N LEU A 351 -22.60 28.67 -57.78
CA LEU A 351 -22.96 28.89 -56.38
C LEU A 351 -21.86 28.83 -55.30
N LEU A 352 -20.58 28.56 -55.62
CA LEU A 352 -19.65 27.94 -54.64
C LEU A 352 -18.66 28.87 -53.88
N SER A 353 -18.56 30.17 -54.18
CA SER A 353 -17.35 30.96 -53.87
C SER A 353 -17.25 31.68 -52.51
N GLN A 354 -18.29 31.70 -51.67
CA GLN A 354 -18.50 32.82 -50.72
C GLN A 354 -18.08 32.63 -49.24
N ALA A 355 -17.41 31.54 -48.83
CA ALA A 355 -17.53 31.04 -47.44
C ALA A 355 -16.23 30.83 -46.61
N LEU A 356 -15.21 31.72 -46.65
CA LEU A 356 -13.87 31.40 -46.10
C LEU A 356 -13.13 32.41 -45.18
N GLU A 357 -13.61 33.63 -44.91
CA GLU A 357 -12.76 34.69 -44.33
C GLU A 357 -12.77 34.85 -42.79
N GLU A 358 -13.71 34.24 -42.05
CA GLU A 358 -14.10 34.67 -40.68
C GLU A 358 -13.21 34.19 -39.50
N ALA A 359 -11.88 34.21 -39.62
CA ALA A 359 -10.97 33.55 -38.65
C ALA A 359 -10.15 34.50 -37.72
N GLN A 360 -9.43 33.89 -36.75
CA GLN A 360 -8.11 34.31 -36.21
C GLN A 360 -7.95 35.43 -35.12
N ALA A 361 -8.97 36.13 -34.62
CA ALA A 361 -8.72 37.42 -33.93
C ALA A 361 -8.24 37.48 -32.44
N GLU A 362 -8.56 36.52 -31.55
CA GLU A 362 -8.83 36.91 -30.12
C GLU A 362 -7.72 36.74 -29.02
N LEU A 363 -6.60 36.06 -29.27
CA LEU A 363 -5.91 35.28 -28.20
C LEU A 363 -5.08 36.05 -27.11
N THR A 364 -4.68 37.30 -27.30
CA THR A 364 -3.34 37.76 -26.79
C THR A 364 -3.21 38.39 -25.39
N ARG A 365 -4.27 38.65 -24.62
CA ARG A 365 -4.25 39.76 -23.62
C ARG A 365 -3.86 39.51 -22.14
N LYS A 366 -3.58 38.28 -21.67
CA LYS A 366 -3.87 37.92 -20.25
C LYS A 366 -2.73 37.62 -19.24
N MET A 367 -1.44 37.71 -19.60
CA MET A 367 -0.34 37.17 -18.74
C MET A 367 0.28 38.10 -17.67
N GLU A 368 0.06 39.42 -17.71
CA GLU A 368 1.10 40.35 -17.22
C GLU A 368 1.01 40.85 -15.76
N LEU A 369 -0.20 41.14 -15.22
CA LEU A 369 -0.52 41.98 -14.02
C LEU A 369 0.43 41.85 -12.82
N ILE A 370 0.99 40.67 -12.73
CA ILE A 370 0.99 39.77 -11.60
C ILE A 370 2.23 40.14 -10.70
N ARG A 371 3.03 41.16 -11.06
CA ARG A 371 4.49 41.32 -10.83
C ARG A 371 4.97 41.92 -9.47
N GLN A 372 4.24 41.82 -8.34
CA GLN A 372 4.57 42.58 -7.10
C GLN A 372 4.25 41.93 -5.72
N ILE A 373 4.84 42.49 -4.65
CA ILE A 373 4.62 42.25 -3.20
C ILE A 373 5.29 40.96 -2.64
N ARG A 374 6.57 41.06 -2.22
CA ARG A 374 7.31 39.97 -1.50
C ARG A 374 8.53 40.49 -0.68
N ALA A 375 8.38 41.55 0.12
CA ALA A 375 9.49 42.15 0.90
C ALA A 375 9.06 42.88 2.21
N LEU A 376 9.97 42.93 3.21
CA LEU A 376 10.09 43.79 4.43
C LEU A 376 9.46 43.33 5.80
N GLU A 377 10.28 43.16 6.89
CA GLU A 377 9.92 42.68 8.28
C GLU A 377 10.91 43.16 9.45
N SER A 378 10.48 43.37 10.75
CA SER A 378 11.22 43.40 12.12
C SER A 378 11.70 44.73 12.95
N VAL A 379 12.12 44.70 14.30
CA VAL A 379 11.75 45.72 15.45
C VAL A 379 12.69 46.55 16.53
N PRO A 380 13.11 46.16 17.82
CA PRO A 380 13.08 46.96 19.17
C PRO A 380 14.42 47.28 20.04
N LEU A 381 14.69 47.85 21.32
CA LEU A 381 14.21 48.68 22.57
C LEU A 381 15.42 48.90 23.68
N VAL A 382 15.61 49.44 24.96
CA VAL A 382 15.10 50.28 26.21
C VAL A 382 16.19 50.29 27.45
N ARG A 383 16.41 50.93 28.71
CA ARG A 383 16.03 51.95 29.87
C ARG A 383 17.21 52.15 31.00
N GLN A 384 17.33 52.78 32.25
CA GLN A 384 16.68 53.76 33.29
C GLN A 384 17.57 54.60 34.40
N LYS A 385 17.58 54.45 35.81
CA LYS A 385 18.13 55.38 36.97
C LYS A 385 18.65 54.69 38.34
N PHE A 386 19.03 55.20 39.61
CA PHE A 386 18.99 56.46 40.52
C PHE A 386 20.06 56.63 41.76
N VAL A 387 19.81 57.19 43.02
CA VAL A 387 20.76 57.84 44.10
C VAL A 387 20.43 57.70 45.69
N ASP A 388 21.23 58.20 46.73
CA ASP A 388 21.31 57.91 48.26
C ASP A 388 21.68 59.06 49.38
N ASP A 389 21.89 58.84 50.75
CA ASP A 389 21.83 59.81 51.99
C ASP A 389 22.72 59.63 53.34
N THR A 390 22.87 60.60 54.34
CA THR A 390 23.37 60.40 55.80
C THR A 390 23.22 61.55 56.92
N GLU A 391 22.30 61.49 57.92
CA GLU A 391 22.29 62.32 59.20
C GLU A 391 21.61 61.59 60.42
N THR A 392 21.47 62.20 61.63
CA THR A 392 20.78 61.62 62.83
C THR A 392 19.85 62.62 63.58
N ALA A 393 18.79 62.14 64.28
CA ALA A 393 17.50 62.85 64.32
C ALA A 393 17.07 63.67 65.57
N GLY A 394 17.46 63.32 66.80
CA GLY A 394 17.23 64.10 68.05
C GLY A 394 15.77 64.39 68.46
N HIS A 395 15.18 63.58 69.35
CA HIS A 395 13.76 63.64 69.75
C HIS A 395 13.48 63.50 71.27
N ASP A 396 14.45 63.79 72.15
CA ASP A 396 14.29 63.97 73.62
C ASP A 396 13.71 62.77 74.42
N LEU A 397 13.74 61.56 73.88
CA LEU A 397 13.38 60.33 74.60
C LEU A 397 14.43 59.99 75.69
N LEU A 398 13.99 59.45 76.84
CA LEU A 398 14.87 58.97 77.94
C LEU A 398 15.85 57.83 77.55
N CYS A 399 15.78 57.36 76.31
CA CYS A 399 16.62 56.30 75.75
C CYS A 399 17.39 56.77 74.49
N GLU A 400 17.40 58.06 74.17
CA GLU A 400 18.24 58.54 73.06
C GLU A 400 19.72 58.36 73.40
N MET A 401 20.46 57.91 72.39
CA MET A 401 21.91 57.82 72.40
C MET A 401 22.36 58.31 71.04
N SER A 402 23.29 59.26 70.99
CA SER A 402 23.89 59.66 69.72
C SER A 402 24.52 58.47 69.01
N LEU A 403 24.75 58.61 67.70
CA LEU A 403 25.47 57.61 66.90
C LEU A 403 26.88 57.31 67.45
N ALA A 404 27.39 58.13 68.39
CA ALA A 404 28.62 57.90 69.15
C ALA A 404 28.38 57.12 70.47
N GLU A 405 27.51 57.58 71.37
CA GLU A 405 27.31 56.95 72.70
C GLU A 405 26.79 55.51 72.62
N LEU A 406 25.97 55.23 71.59
CA LEU A 406 25.47 53.89 71.27
C LEU A 406 26.63 52.89 71.09
N ARG A 407 27.83 53.36 70.70
CA ARG A 407 29.02 52.51 70.46
C ARG A 407 29.67 51.96 71.73
N GLU A 408 29.54 52.63 72.88
CA GLU A 408 30.20 52.25 74.14
C GLU A 408 29.43 51.20 74.93
N ARG A 409 28.10 51.32 75.08
CA ARG A 409 27.30 50.26 75.73
C ARG A 409 27.33 48.95 74.93
N LEU A 410 27.49 49.03 73.62
CA LEU A 410 27.79 47.88 72.77
C LEU A 410 29.17 47.25 73.07
N ALA A 411 30.16 47.97 73.63
CA ALA A 411 31.50 47.43 73.85
C ALA A 411 31.52 46.29 74.88
N LEU A 412 30.90 46.47 76.04
CA LEU A 412 30.84 45.42 77.08
C LEU A 412 29.96 44.24 76.68
N LEU A 413 28.85 44.48 75.98
CA LEU A 413 28.01 43.40 75.44
C LEU A 413 28.77 42.56 74.38
N ARG A 414 29.55 43.22 73.51
CA ARG A 414 30.42 42.51 72.55
C ARG A 414 31.43 41.59 73.25
N GLU A 415 31.87 41.86 74.48
CA GLU A 415 32.86 41.01 75.18
C GLU A 415 32.25 39.69 75.66
N SER A 416 31.07 39.71 76.30
CA SER A 416 30.35 38.48 76.66
C SER A 416 29.87 37.71 75.41
N GLU A 417 29.45 38.43 74.37
CA GLU A 417 29.14 37.85 73.06
C GLU A 417 30.37 37.18 72.42
N GLN A 418 31.57 37.75 72.54
CA GLN A 418 32.80 37.18 71.96
C GLN A 418 33.11 35.80 72.54
N CYS A 419 33.04 35.61 73.86
CA CYS A 419 33.29 34.31 74.49
C CYS A 419 32.30 33.23 74.04
N GLU A 420 30.99 33.55 73.99
CA GLU A 420 29.99 32.62 73.46
C GLU A 420 30.18 32.34 71.96
N LEU A 421 30.58 33.36 71.19
CA LEU A 421 30.89 33.19 69.76
C LEU A 421 32.11 32.30 69.55
N GLU A 422 33.12 32.32 70.41
CA GLU A 422 34.29 31.43 70.34
C GLU A 422 33.93 29.97 70.61
N ASP A 423 33.16 29.70 71.66
CA ASP A 423 32.65 28.36 71.97
C ASP A 423 31.79 27.79 70.81
N ARG A 424 30.91 28.65 70.25
CA ARG A 424 30.10 28.32 69.06
C ARG A 424 30.99 28.08 67.82
N ARG A 425 32.03 28.91 67.59
CA ARG A 425 33.01 28.75 66.49
C ARG A 425 33.75 27.42 66.59
N GLN A 426 34.20 27.02 67.79
CA GLN A 426 34.93 25.75 67.99
C GLN A 426 34.05 24.53 67.65
N ARG A 427 32.80 24.50 68.13
CA ARG A 427 31.85 23.41 67.81
C ARG A 427 31.54 23.36 66.32
N ILE A 428 31.28 24.52 65.70
CA ILE A 428 31.07 24.65 64.25
C ILE A 428 32.29 24.20 63.44
N PHE A 429 33.51 24.42 63.96
CA PHE A 429 34.75 23.99 63.30
C PHE A 429 34.92 22.47 63.32
N GLN A 430 34.73 21.82 64.49
CA GLN A 430 34.77 20.36 64.62
C GLN A 430 33.70 19.68 63.74
N GLU A 431 32.47 20.22 63.75
CA GLU A 431 31.40 19.73 62.86
C GLU A 431 31.75 19.87 61.38
N LYS A 432 32.43 20.96 60.97
CA LYS A 432 32.88 21.13 59.59
C LYS A 432 33.95 20.11 59.21
N GLN A 433 34.95 19.89 60.06
CA GLN A 433 36.01 18.90 59.81
C GLN A 433 35.44 17.49 59.61
N LEU A 434 34.51 17.05 60.48
CA LEU A 434 33.85 15.75 60.34
C LEU A 434 33.01 15.64 59.06
N LYS A 435 32.30 16.72 58.69
CA LYS A 435 31.51 16.78 57.44
C LYS A 435 32.41 16.80 56.20
N GLU A 436 33.57 17.44 56.26
CA GLU A 436 34.57 17.46 55.19
C GLU A 436 35.23 16.09 55.00
N GLN A 437 35.61 15.40 56.08
CA GLN A 437 36.12 14.03 56.05
C GLN A 437 35.12 13.06 55.40
N LEU A 438 33.86 13.05 55.86
CA LEU A 438 32.80 12.22 55.29
C LEU A 438 32.59 12.49 53.79
N LEU A 439 32.66 13.76 53.36
CA LEU A 439 32.49 14.12 51.95
C LEU A 439 33.67 13.67 51.09
N LEU A 440 34.90 13.64 51.61
CA LEU A 440 36.08 13.09 50.92
C LEU A 440 35.94 11.57 50.75
N GLU A 441 35.61 10.84 51.83
CA GLU A 441 35.38 9.38 51.77
C GLU A 441 34.30 9.00 50.75
N GLN A 442 33.19 9.75 50.69
CA GLN A 442 32.16 9.52 49.69
C GLN A 442 32.61 9.88 48.27
N LEU A 443 33.44 10.92 48.10
CA LEU A 443 34.01 11.27 46.79
C LEU A 443 34.97 10.19 46.26
N ASP A 444 35.82 9.60 47.10
CA ASP A 444 36.72 8.52 46.71
C ASP A 444 35.94 7.25 46.30
N ASN A 445 34.89 6.91 47.06
CA ASN A 445 33.96 5.83 46.71
C ASN A 445 33.23 6.07 45.38
N ILE A 446 32.80 7.31 45.11
CA ILE A 446 32.19 7.71 43.84
C ILE A 446 33.20 7.61 42.70
N ALA A 447 34.44 8.08 42.88
CA ALA A 447 35.49 8.03 41.87
C ALA A 447 35.84 6.59 41.47
N LEU A 448 36.05 5.70 42.46
CA LEU A 448 36.32 4.28 42.23
C LEU A 448 35.20 3.61 41.40
N ARG A 449 33.93 3.93 41.68
CA ARG A 449 32.80 3.35 40.94
C ARG A 449 32.58 3.96 39.56
N ARG A 450 32.88 5.25 39.36
CA ARG A 450 32.90 5.85 38.02
C ARG A 450 33.95 5.18 37.14
N ASN A 451 35.14 4.91 37.67
CA ASN A 451 36.18 4.14 36.95
C ASN A 451 35.71 2.71 36.58
N LEU A 452 35.02 2.01 37.48
CA LEU A 452 34.43 0.69 37.18
C LEU A 452 33.30 0.76 36.15
N ALA A 453 32.46 1.80 36.20
CA ALA A 453 31.39 2.02 35.22
C ALA A 453 31.95 2.37 33.83
N GLU A 454 33.04 3.12 33.74
CA GLU A 454 33.77 3.39 32.50
C GLU A 454 34.37 2.10 31.91
N GLN A 455 34.99 1.24 32.73
CA GLN A 455 35.46 -0.08 32.29
C GLN A 455 34.30 -0.99 31.81
N ALA A 456 33.16 -0.96 32.47
CA ALA A 456 31.97 -1.69 32.02
C ALA A 456 31.39 -1.12 30.71
N ALA A 457 31.42 0.19 30.53
CA ALA A 457 31.02 0.85 29.29
C ALA A 457 31.95 0.54 28.12
N LEU A 458 33.26 0.39 28.36
CA LEU A 458 34.23 -0.10 27.37
C LEU A 458 33.94 -1.54 26.97
N ARG A 459 33.72 -2.45 27.93
CA ARG A 459 33.29 -3.84 27.64
C ARG A 459 32.00 -3.90 26.83
N SER A 460 31.03 -3.02 27.10
CA SER A 460 29.80 -2.94 26.29
C SER A 460 30.03 -2.36 24.88
N GLN A 461 31.13 -1.64 24.64
CA GLN A 461 31.56 -1.28 23.28
C GLN A 461 32.25 -2.45 22.58
N GLU A 462 32.99 -3.28 23.30
CA GLU A 462 33.59 -4.52 22.79
C GLU A 462 32.51 -5.55 22.43
N GLU A 463 31.51 -5.78 23.29
CA GLU A 463 30.31 -6.59 22.97
C GLU A 463 29.60 -6.10 21.69
N LYS A 464 29.59 -4.79 21.42
CA LYS A 464 29.01 -4.23 20.18
C LYS A 464 29.89 -4.48 18.95
N ARG A 465 31.23 -4.48 19.09
CA ARG A 465 32.17 -4.85 18.01
C ARG A 465 32.04 -6.32 17.65
N ILE A 466 32.01 -7.19 18.66
CA ILE A 466 31.75 -8.63 18.50
C ILE A 466 30.42 -8.83 17.75
N ARG A 467 29.34 -8.12 18.10
CA ARG A 467 28.05 -8.20 17.38
C ARG A 467 28.10 -7.73 15.92
N SER A 468 29.01 -6.83 15.53
CA SER A 468 29.29 -6.56 14.11
C SER A 468 30.11 -7.67 13.45
N GLU A 469 31.11 -8.22 14.15
CA GLU A 469 31.93 -9.34 13.66
C GLU A 469 31.09 -10.61 13.43
N LEU A 470 30.07 -10.87 14.25
CA LEU A 470 29.09 -11.94 14.02
C LEU A 470 28.28 -11.73 12.73
N ARG A 471 27.94 -10.48 12.38
CA ARG A 471 27.27 -10.16 11.10
C ARG A 471 28.22 -10.33 9.91
N GLU A 472 29.51 -10.10 10.08
CA GLU A 472 30.51 -10.43 9.07
C GLU A 472 30.72 -11.93 8.94
N ALA A 473 30.72 -12.69 10.05
CA ALA A 473 30.83 -14.15 10.04
C ALA A 473 29.73 -14.79 9.18
N VAL A 474 28.50 -14.31 9.28
CA VAL A 474 27.36 -14.71 8.42
C VAL A 474 27.63 -14.50 6.92
N SER A 475 28.47 -13.54 6.52
CA SER A 475 28.88 -13.39 5.11
C SER A 475 29.94 -14.39 4.65
N ARG A 476 30.61 -15.06 5.60
CA ARG A 476 31.64 -16.10 5.40
C ARG A 476 31.05 -17.52 5.43
N ASP A 477 29.78 -17.66 5.81
CA ASP A 477 29.03 -18.92 5.87
C ASP A 477 29.05 -19.64 4.51
N GLU A 478 29.51 -20.89 4.45
CA GLU A 478 29.63 -21.64 3.17
C GLU A 478 28.30 -21.72 2.41
N ARG A 479 27.19 -21.84 3.15
CA ARG A 479 25.81 -21.87 2.64
C ARG A 479 25.43 -20.55 1.97
N VAL A 480 25.84 -19.42 2.55
CA VAL A 480 25.60 -18.07 2.02
C VAL A 480 26.49 -17.82 0.80
N LEU A 481 27.79 -18.18 0.88
CA LEU A 481 28.73 -18.08 -0.24
C LEU A 481 28.32 -18.92 -1.46
N ALA A 482 27.75 -20.12 -1.25
CA ALA A 482 27.22 -20.94 -2.33
C ALA A 482 26.01 -20.28 -3.04
N LEU A 483 25.13 -19.63 -2.28
CA LEU A 483 24.00 -18.88 -2.82
C LEU A 483 24.44 -17.58 -3.54
N GLN A 484 25.48 -16.90 -3.06
CA GLN A 484 26.08 -15.77 -3.77
C GLN A 484 26.65 -16.20 -5.13
N LYS A 485 27.44 -17.29 -5.17
CA LYS A 485 28.01 -17.84 -6.42
C LYS A 485 26.93 -18.28 -7.42
N THR A 486 25.84 -18.89 -6.96
CA THR A 486 24.73 -19.27 -7.87
C THR A 486 23.94 -18.05 -8.34
N LEU A 487 23.74 -17.02 -7.51
CA LEU A 487 23.14 -15.75 -7.93
C LEU A 487 23.97 -15.08 -9.05
N GLU A 488 25.29 -14.99 -8.89
CA GLU A 488 26.21 -14.46 -9.90
C GLU A 488 26.12 -15.24 -11.22
N GLN A 489 26.10 -16.58 -11.16
CA GLN A 489 25.96 -17.42 -12.35
C GLN A 489 24.64 -17.16 -13.10
N LYS A 490 23.50 -16.98 -12.40
CA LYS A 490 22.20 -16.68 -13.03
C LYS A 490 22.19 -15.28 -13.65
N GLN A 491 22.77 -14.29 -12.97
CA GLN A 491 22.95 -12.94 -13.52
C GLN A 491 23.84 -12.95 -14.77
N GLN A 492 24.91 -13.76 -14.78
CA GLN A 492 25.75 -13.96 -15.97
C GLN A 492 25.01 -14.68 -17.12
N GLU A 493 24.17 -15.70 -16.86
CA GLU A 493 23.33 -16.32 -17.90
C GLU A 493 22.42 -15.26 -18.56
N ARG A 494 21.78 -14.42 -17.74
CA ARG A 494 20.89 -13.35 -18.21
C ARG A 494 21.64 -12.27 -19.00
N GLN A 495 22.83 -11.87 -18.55
CA GLN A 495 23.66 -10.92 -19.31
C GLN A 495 24.09 -11.48 -20.67
N LYS A 496 24.48 -12.76 -20.74
CA LYS A 496 24.81 -13.46 -21.99
C LYS A 496 23.62 -13.49 -22.95
N ARG A 497 22.45 -13.99 -22.52
CA ARG A 497 21.20 -13.98 -23.31
C ARG A 497 20.81 -12.59 -23.81
N LYS A 498 20.98 -11.55 -22.98
CA LYS A 498 20.72 -10.15 -23.36
C LYS A 498 21.71 -9.65 -24.42
N SER A 499 22.97 -10.06 -24.36
CA SER A 499 23.98 -9.72 -25.37
C SER A 499 23.71 -10.44 -26.70
N GLU A 500 23.33 -11.72 -26.67
CA GLU A 500 22.94 -12.53 -27.83
C GLU A 500 21.70 -11.94 -28.53
N LYS A 501 20.67 -11.55 -27.77
CA LYS A 501 19.48 -10.88 -28.32
C LYS A 501 19.79 -9.51 -28.92
N ASN A 502 20.83 -8.83 -28.43
CA ASN A 502 21.28 -7.55 -28.99
C ASN A 502 22.17 -7.74 -30.23
N SER A 503 22.91 -8.85 -30.38
CA SER A 503 23.65 -9.15 -31.61
C SER A 503 22.71 -9.62 -32.72
N MET A 504 21.75 -10.51 -32.43
CA MET A 504 20.74 -10.97 -33.38
C MET A 504 19.95 -9.80 -34.00
N LYS A 505 19.48 -8.85 -33.18
CA LYS A 505 18.79 -7.63 -33.65
C LYS A 505 19.66 -6.73 -34.52
N LYS A 506 20.98 -6.71 -34.30
CA LYS A 506 21.92 -5.97 -35.16
C LYS A 506 22.11 -6.66 -36.51
N SER A 507 22.17 -8.00 -36.56
CA SER A 507 22.22 -8.72 -37.84
C SER A 507 20.93 -8.59 -38.65
N GLU A 508 19.75 -8.61 -38.01
CA GLU A 508 18.46 -8.40 -38.69
C GLU A 508 18.37 -7.01 -39.36
N GLN A 509 18.98 -5.98 -38.76
CA GLN A 509 19.01 -4.61 -39.31
C GLN A 509 20.00 -4.41 -40.47
N VAL A 510 20.87 -5.39 -40.77
CA VAL A 510 21.97 -5.27 -41.76
C VAL A 510 21.65 -6.05 -43.06
N LEU A 511 20.37 -6.36 -43.30
CA LEU A 511 19.87 -6.85 -44.59
C LEU A 511 19.02 -5.77 -45.30
N PRO A 512 19.62 -4.94 -46.18
CA PRO A 512 18.86 -3.97 -46.96
C PRO A 512 18.04 -4.68 -48.03
N LEU A 513 16.72 -4.46 -48.04
CA LEU A 513 15.83 -4.90 -49.11
C LEU A 513 16.09 -4.11 -50.40
N THR A 514 17.12 -4.48 -51.16
CA THR A 514 17.41 -3.91 -52.50
C THR A 514 16.43 -4.42 -53.56
N VAL A 515 15.14 -4.14 -53.36
CA VAL A 515 14.08 -4.37 -54.36
C VAL A 515 14.20 -3.29 -55.43
N LYS A 516 14.87 -3.61 -56.54
CA LYS A 516 15.00 -2.71 -57.69
C LYS A 516 13.63 -2.54 -58.37
N THR A 517 13.00 -1.40 -58.17
CA THR A 517 11.74 -1.00 -58.81
C THR A 517 11.96 -0.58 -60.28
N SER A 518 12.12 -1.55 -61.18
CA SER A 518 12.25 -1.32 -62.62
C SER A 518 10.93 -1.49 -63.36
N LEU A 519 10.11 -0.44 -63.43
CA LEU A 519 8.89 -0.41 -64.25
C LEU A 519 8.70 0.92 -65.01
N ASN A 520 8.20 0.80 -66.24
CA ASN A 520 7.52 1.85 -67.02
C ASN A 520 8.33 3.08 -67.49
N LYS A 521 9.28 2.86 -68.41
CA LYS A 521 9.45 3.82 -69.53
C LYS A 521 8.36 3.53 -70.58
N LYS A 522 7.31 4.36 -70.64
CA LYS A 522 6.46 4.44 -71.84
C LYS A 522 7.21 5.25 -72.89
N VAL A 523 7.62 4.61 -73.98
CA VAL A 523 8.01 5.31 -75.21
C VAL A 523 6.72 5.69 -75.94
N ARG A 524 6.58 6.98 -76.30
CA ARG A 524 5.59 7.40 -77.30
C ARG A 524 6.08 6.97 -78.67
N ILE A 525 5.18 6.41 -79.46
CA ILE A 525 5.25 6.41 -80.92
C ILE A 525 4.02 7.22 -81.34
N ASP A 526 4.22 8.10 -82.32
CA ASP A 526 3.33 9.15 -82.81
C ASP A 526 2.94 10.24 -81.78
#